data_AF-A0A945CHR3-F1
#
_entry.id   AF-A0A945CHR3-F1
#
_cell.length_a   1.000
_cell.length_b   1.000
_cell.length_c   1.000
_cell.angle_alpha   90.00
_cell.angle_beta   90.00
_cell.angle_gamma   90.00
#
_symmetry.space_group_name_H-M   'P 1'
#
loop_
_entity.id
_entity.type
_entity.pdbx_description
1 polymer ?
#
loop_
_entity_poly.entity_id
_entity_poly.type
_entity_poly.pdbx_seq_one_letter_code
_entity_poly.pdbx_strand_id
1 'polypeptide(L)'
;IIGGEVFAGTQIECAHLGSSGLEHTLVGCRPTPATQARLHKQQLELTARKKEIGACLAILGVSQLDTQQINAALASVPPDQRATMIEAFKKAYEIAQSLPALEEEIAGIEAEGNSILAAGRVKATQNVYPEVVVEFGARALHNTDARKAHQFFLSEETLVAEPL
;
A
#
# COMPACT_ATOMS: atom_id res chain seq x y z
N ILE A 1 -27.70 6.05 0.76
CA ILE A 1 -26.84 5.66 -0.37
C ILE A 1 -27.49 4.47 -1.03
N ILE A 2 -27.78 4.57 -2.32
CA ILE A 2 -28.51 3.57 -3.09
C ILE A 2 -27.80 3.42 -4.43
N GLY A 3 -27.31 2.22 -4.73
CA GLY A 3 -26.62 1.90 -5.98
C GLY A 3 -25.22 2.51 -6.09
N GLY A 4 -24.36 1.80 -6.82
CA GLY A 4 -23.00 2.28 -7.16
C GLY A 4 -22.02 2.18 -5.99
N GLU A 5 -20.95 2.97 -6.07
CA GLU A 5 -19.81 2.91 -5.14
C GLU A 5 -19.58 4.25 -4.44
N VAL A 6 -19.49 4.25 -3.11
CA VAL A 6 -19.19 5.44 -2.32
C VAL A 6 -18.06 5.15 -1.34
N PHE A 7 -16.99 5.93 -1.45
CA PHE A 7 -15.84 5.82 -0.56
C PHE A 7 -15.50 7.14 0.10
N ALA A 8 -15.10 7.08 1.38
CA ALA A 8 -14.57 8.21 2.13
C ALA A 8 -13.21 7.89 2.74
N GLY A 9 -12.48 8.92 3.16
CA GLY A 9 -11.24 8.74 3.91
C GLY A 9 -11.50 8.13 5.29
N THR A 10 -12.40 8.76 6.07
CA THR A 10 -12.57 8.45 7.49
C THR A 10 -13.99 8.07 7.89
N GLN A 11 -15.02 8.73 7.36
CA GLN A 11 -16.39 8.44 7.78
C GLN A 11 -17.40 8.58 6.65
N ILE A 12 -18.33 7.62 6.62
CA ILE A 12 -19.58 7.70 5.86
C ILE A 12 -20.73 7.60 6.86
N GLU A 13 -21.65 8.56 6.82
CA GLU A 13 -22.89 8.50 7.61
C GLU A 13 -24.09 8.74 6.68
N CYS A 14 -25.10 7.88 6.81
CA CYS A 14 -26.34 8.02 6.04
C CYS A 14 -27.53 7.41 6.79
N ALA A 15 -28.75 7.75 6.38
CA ALA A 15 -29.95 7.15 6.95
C ALA A 15 -30.15 5.69 6.48
N HIS A 16 -29.96 5.47 5.18
CA HIS A 16 -30.18 4.18 4.54
C HIS A 16 -28.96 3.76 3.69
N LEU A 17 -28.53 2.51 3.84
CA LEU A 17 -27.54 1.86 2.99
C LEU A 17 -28.21 0.78 2.14
N GLY A 18 -28.11 0.91 0.83
CA GLY A 18 -28.77 0.02 -0.13
C GLY A 18 -30.25 0.32 -0.30
N SER A 19 -30.95 -0.55 -1.02
CA SER A 19 -32.39 -0.44 -1.27
C SER A 19 -33.09 -1.79 -1.21
N SER A 20 -34.42 -1.75 -1.05
CA SER A 20 -35.27 -2.94 -1.16
C SER A 20 -35.30 -3.53 -2.57
N GLY A 21 -34.84 -2.78 -3.58
CA GLY A 21 -34.69 -3.24 -4.96
C GLY A 21 -33.48 -4.13 -5.20
N LEU A 22 -32.68 -4.42 -4.16
CA LEU A 22 -31.44 -5.21 -4.22
C LEU A 22 -30.41 -4.62 -5.20
N GLU A 23 -30.39 -3.30 -5.32
CA GLU A 23 -29.38 -2.61 -6.13
C GLU A 23 -28.02 -2.73 -5.44
N HIS A 24 -27.06 -3.31 -6.15
CA HIS A 24 -25.70 -3.49 -5.64
C HIS A 24 -25.14 -2.14 -5.18
N THR A 25 -24.79 -2.08 -3.91
CA THR A 25 -24.32 -0.86 -3.24
C THR A 25 -23.03 -1.16 -2.51
N LEU A 26 -21.94 -0.53 -2.95
CA LEU A 26 -20.63 -0.63 -2.35
C LEU A 26 -20.33 0.63 -1.55
N VAL A 27 -20.02 0.49 -0.27
CA VAL A 27 -19.64 1.62 0.58
C VAL A 27 -18.39 1.31 1.37
N GLY A 28 -17.53 2.29 1.63
CA GLY A 28 -16.31 1.97 2.33
C GLY A 28 -15.41 3.12 2.73
N CYS A 29 -14.37 2.76 3.46
CA CYS A 29 -13.26 3.65 3.75
C CYS A 29 -12.04 3.21 2.95
N ARG A 30 -11.38 4.15 2.28
CA ARG A 30 -10.11 3.90 1.58
C ARG A 30 -9.17 5.10 1.69
N PRO A 31 -7.85 4.88 1.67
CA PRO A 31 -6.88 5.98 1.55
C PRO A 31 -7.19 6.82 0.32
N THR A 32 -6.90 8.13 0.38
CA THR A 32 -7.21 9.03 -0.73
C THR A 32 -6.50 8.58 -2.02
N PRO A 33 -7.06 8.85 -3.21
CA PRO A 33 -6.38 8.55 -4.47
C PRO A 33 -4.98 9.17 -4.56
N ALA A 34 -4.79 10.36 -3.98
CA ALA A 34 -3.47 11.00 -3.92
C ALA A 34 -2.47 10.21 -3.06
N THR A 35 -2.90 9.71 -1.89
CA THR A 35 -2.09 8.85 -1.02
C THR A 35 -1.70 7.56 -1.74
N GLN A 36 -2.66 6.91 -2.41
CA GLN A 36 -2.40 5.68 -3.18
C GLN A 36 -1.43 5.92 -4.35
N ALA A 37 -1.61 7.03 -5.08
CA ALA A 37 -0.71 7.38 -6.18
C ALA A 37 0.71 7.66 -5.69
N ARG A 38 0.85 8.32 -4.54
CA ARG A 38 2.15 8.60 -3.89
C ARG A 38 2.85 7.30 -3.48
N LEU A 39 2.13 6.38 -2.84
CA LEU A 39 2.64 5.06 -2.46
C LEU A 39 3.13 4.27 -3.68
N HIS A 40 2.29 4.17 -4.71
CA HIS A 40 2.63 3.46 -5.95
C HIS A 40 3.88 4.05 -6.63
N LYS A 41 3.98 5.38 -6.68
CA LYS A 41 5.16 6.05 -7.23
C LYS A 41 6.44 5.69 -6.48
N GLN A 42 6.42 5.74 -5.15
CA GLN A 42 7.60 5.41 -4.35
C GLN A 42 7.98 3.92 -4.43
N GLN A 43 6.99 3.02 -4.49
CA GLN A 43 7.25 1.59 -4.69
C GLN A 43 7.89 1.29 -6.06
N LEU A 44 7.45 1.99 -7.11
CA LEU A 44 8.10 1.91 -8.43
C LEU A 44 9.54 2.41 -8.38
N GLU A 45 9.78 3.53 -7.68
CA GLU A 45 11.12 4.07 -7.49
C GLU A 45 12.03 3.11 -6.71
N LEU A 46 11.52 2.50 -5.64
CA LEU A 46 12.24 1.48 -4.87
C LEU A 46 12.63 0.29 -5.76
N THR A 47 11.70 -0.19 -6.57
CA THR A 47 11.92 -1.29 -7.51
C THR A 47 12.97 -0.92 -8.55
N ALA A 48 12.91 0.30 -9.09
CA ALA A 48 13.89 0.81 -10.05
C ALA A 48 15.29 0.90 -9.44
N ARG A 49 15.42 1.46 -8.23
CA ARG A 49 16.70 1.55 -7.49
C ARG A 49 17.28 0.17 -7.17
N LYS A 50 16.45 -0.78 -6.74
CA LYS A 50 16.86 -2.18 -6.52
C LYS A 50 17.34 -2.85 -7.80
N LYS A 51 16.66 -2.62 -8.92
CA LYS A 51 17.06 -3.13 -10.24
C LYS A 51 18.39 -2.53 -10.69
N GLU A 52 18.61 -1.24 -10.45
CA GLU A 52 19.86 -0.56 -10.79
C GLU A 52 21.04 -1.08 -9.97
N ILE A 53 20.86 -1.29 -8.66
CA ILE A 53 21.87 -1.97 -7.82
C ILE A 53 22.15 -3.37 -8.36
N GLY A 54 21.10 -4.15 -8.69
CA GLY A 54 21.26 -5.48 -9.27
C GLY A 54 22.04 -5.48 -10.57
N ALA A 55 21.82 -4.49 -11.45
CA ALA A 55 22.58 -4.32 -12.69
C ALA A 55 24.05 -4.00 -12.41
N CYS A 56 24.34 -3.09 -11.48
CA CYS A 56 25.71 -2.78 -11.07
C CYS A 56 26.42 -4.00 -10.47
N LEU A 57 25.73 -4.76 -9.61
CA LEU A 57 26.26 -5.99 -9.02
C LEU A 57 26.54 -7.07 -10.07
N ALA A 58 25.65 -7.22 -11.06
CA ALA A 58 25.84 -8.16 -12.17
C ALA A 58 27.06 -7.80 -13.04
N ILE A 59 27.29 -6.51 -13.29
CA ILE A 59 28.48 -6.02 -14.00
C ILE A 59 29.75 -6.38 -13.21
N LEU A 60 29.68 -6.32 -11.87
CA LEU A 60 30.80 -6.61 -10.97
C LEU A 60 31.01 -8.13 -10.71
N GLY A 61 30.08 -8.99 -11.12
CA GLY A 61 30.11 -10.42 -10.80
C GLY A 61 29.97 -10.72 -9.31
N VAL A 62 29.45 -9.77 -8.51
CA VAL A 62 29.24 -9.94 -7.07
C VAL A 62 27.76 -10.06 -6.75
N SER A 63 27.45 -10.78 -5.67
CA SER A 63 26.06 -10.99 -5.24
C SER A 63 25.58 -9.93 -4.25
N GLN A 64 26.50 -9.25 -3.58
CA GLN A 64 26.22 -8.30 -2.51
C GLN A 64 27.22 -7.14 -2.51
N LEU A 65 26.82 -6.00 -1.95
CA LEU A 65 27.68 -4.85 -1.67
C LEU A 65 28.58 -5.14 -0.43
N ASP A 66 29.43 -6.16 -0.53
CA ASP A 66 30.39 -6.55 0.49
C ASP A 66 31.80 -6.12 0.06
N THR A 67 32.45 -5.30 0.88
CA THR A 67 33.79 -4.75 0.63
C THR A 67 34.82 -5.84 0.30
N GLN A 68 34.68 -7.04 0.90
CA GLN A 68 35.57 -8.16 0.60
C GLN A 68 35.33 -8.75 -0.79
N GLN A 69 34.07 -8.99 -1.17
CA GLN A 69 33.71 -9.49 -2.51
C GLN A 69 34.12 -8.49 -3.60
N ILE A 70 33.96 -7.20 -3.32
CA ILE A 70 34.31 -6.13 -4.25
C ILE A 70 35.82 -6.03 -4.45
N ASN A 71 36.61 -6.09 -3.38
CA ASN A 71 38.05 -6.08 -3.49
C ASN A 71 38.58 -7.32 -4.24
N ALA A 72 37.95 -8.49 -4.03
CA ALA A 72 38.25 -9.70 -4.78
C ALA A 72 37.89 -9.57 -6.27
N ALA A 73 36.73 -8.99 -6.59
CA ALA A 73 36.31 -8.72 -7.97
C ALA A 73 37.28 -7.76 -8.66
N LEU A 74 37.61 -6.62 -8.03
CA LEU A 74 38.54 -5.62 -8.57
C LEU A 74 39.97 -6.15 -8.79
N ALA A 75 40.42 -7.12 -7.98
CA ALA A 75 41.71 -7.78 -8.16
C ALA A 75 41.76 -8.61 -9.45
N SER A 76 40.63 -9.20 -9.85
CA SER A 76 40.49 -10.01 -11.07
C SER A 76 40.24 -9.20 -12.34
N VAL A 77 39.89 -7.92 -12.20
CA VAL A 77 39.54 -7.02 -13.32
C VAL A 77 40.80 -6.45 -13.99
N PRO A 78 40.88 -6.46 -15.34
CA PRO A 78 41.95 -5.82 -16.10
C PRO A 78 42.09 -4.33 -15.78
N PRO A 79 43.31 -3.76 -15.70
CA PRO A 79 43.53 -2.35 -15.32
C PRO A 79 42.67 -1.36 -16.12
N ASP A 80 42.49 -1.66 -17.40
CA ASP A 80 41.78 -0.90 -18.42
C ASP A 80 40.27 -0.77 -18.12
N GLN A 81 39.71 -1.69 -17.31
CA GLN A 81 38.29 -1.75 -16.95
C GLN A 81 38.03 -1.39 -15.48
N ARG A 82 39.09 -1.25 -14.66
CA ARG A 82 38.96 -0.95 -13.23
C ARG A 82 38.27 0.39 -12.96
N ALA A 83 38.53 1.40 -13.78
CA ALA A 83 37.88 2.71 -13.62
C ALA A 83 36.35 2.61 -13.73
N THR A 84 35.86 1.93 -14.77
CA THR A 84 34.43 1.68 -15.00
C THR A 84 33.80 0.86 -13.87
N MET A 85 34.52 -0.13 -13.35
CA MET A 85 34.06 -0.96 -12.22
C MET A 85 33.96 -0.16 -10.92
N ILE A 86 34.94 0.70 -10.63
CA ILE A 86 34.93 1.58 -9.45
C ILE A 86 33.76 2.58 -9.54
N GLU A 87 33.49 3.13 -10.73
CA GLU A 87 32.37 4.03 -10.95
C GLU A 87 31.01 3.33 -10.76
N ALA A 88 30.85 2.12 -11.32
CA ALA A 88 29.66 1.30 -11.09
C ALA A 88 29.46 0.97 -9.61
N PHE A 89 30.54 0.70 -8.87
CA PHE A 89 30.49 0.45 -7.44
C PHE A 89 30.06 1.69 -6.64
N LYS A 90 30.66 2.84 -6.91
CA LYS A 90 30.28 4.11 -6.26
C LYS A 90 28.80 4.40 -6.47
N LYS A 91 28.31 4.25 -7.71
CA LYS A 91 26.91 4.43 -8.05
C LYS A 91 25.99 3.48 -7.27
N ALA A 92 26.34 2.18 -7.23
CA ALA A 92 25.56 1.19 -6.50
C ALA A 92 25.51 1.49 -4.98
N TYR A 93 26.64 1.94 -4.42
CA TYR A 93 26.74 2.29 -3.00
C TYR A 93 25.93 3.54 -2.66
N GLU A 94 25.99 4.59 -3.49
CA GLU A 94 25.17 5.80 -3.34
C GLU A 94 23.67 5.48 -3.40
N ILE A 95 23.24 4.65 -4.36
CA ILE A 95 21.85 4.22 -4.47
C ILE A 95 21.46 3.39 -3.23
N ALA A 96 22.32 2.48 -2.78
CA ALA A 96 22.04 1.65 -1.61
C ALA A 96 21.90 2.47 -0.32
N GLN A 97 22.69 3.54 -0.14
CA GLN A 97 22.55 4.46 1.01
C GLN A 97 21.21 5.20 1.02
N SER A 98 20.62 5.42 -0.15
CA SER A 98 19.34 6.10 -0.29
C SER A 98 18.12 5.19 -0.12
N LEU A 99 18.31 3.86 -0.13
CA LEU A 99 17.21 2.89 -0.01
C LEU A 99 16.51 2.94 1.35
N PRO A 100 17.21 2.98 2.51
CA PRO A 100 16.55 2.96 3.81
C PRO A 100 15.58 4.13 4.00
N ALA A 101 15.96 5.34 3.55
CA ALA A 101 15.09 6.52 3.63
C ALA A 101 13.82 6.34 2.78
N LEU A 102 13.96 5.77 1.57
CA LEU A 102 12.81 5.51 0.71
C LEU A 102 11.90 4.40 1.27
N GLU A 103 12.47 3.36 1.88
CA GLU A 103 11.72 2.29 2.55
C GLU A 103 10.99 2.82 3.79
N GLU A 104 11.61 3.73 4.56
CA GLU A 104 10.98 4.41 5.69
C GLU A 104 9.83 5.33 5.25
N GLU A 105 9.99 6.09 4.16
CA GLU A 105 8.92 6.90 3.58
C GLU A 105 7.72 6.04 3.15
N ILE A 106 7.98 4.91 2.47
CA ILE A 106 6.93 3.96 2.06
C ILE A 106 6.19 3.43 3.29
N ALA A 107 6.93 2.97 4.30
CA ALA A 107 6.36 2.47 5.54
C ALA A 107 5.52 3.54 6.26
N GLY A 108 5.96 4.82 6.21
CA GLY A 108 5.22 5.95 6.75
C GLY A 108 3.87 6.18 6.05
N ILE A 109 3.85 6.13 4.72
CA ILE A 109 2.60 6.27 3.94
C ILE A 109 1.66 5.08 4.17
N GLU A 110 2.19 3.86 4.26
CA GLU A 110 1.40 2.68 4.56
C GLU A 110 0.80 2.76 5.97
N ALA A 111 1.58 3.19 6.97
CA ALA A 111 1.10 3.41 8.32
C ALA A 111 0.03 4.50 8.38
N GLU A 112 0.20 5.61 7.66
CA GLU A 112 -0.80 6.67 7.52
C GLU A 112 -2.11 6.12 6.92
N GLY A 113 -2.01 5.36 5.82
CA GLY A 113 -3.16 4.73 5.18
C GLY A 113 -3.89 3.74 6.10
N ASN A 114 -3.13 2.91 6.83
CA ASN A 114 -3.68 1.95 7.78
C ASN A 114 -4.34 2.63 8.97
N SER A 115 -3.77 3.73 9.48
CA SER A 115 -4.36 4.53 10.55
C SER A 115 -5.70 5.14 10.14
N ILE A 116 -5.77 5.70 8.93
CA ILE A 116 -7.02 6.22 8.34
C ILE A 116 -8.07 5.11 8.23
N LEU A 117 -7.69 3.92 7.76
CA LEU A 117 -8.58 2.76 7.66
C LEU A 117 -9.07 2.27 9.03
N ALA A 118 -8.19 2.20 10.03
CA ALA A 118 -8.53 1.79 11.39
C ALA A 118 -9.50 2.77 12.08
N ALA A 119 -9.34 4.07 11.82
CA ALA A 119 -10.27 5.11 12.26
C ALA A 119 -11.56 5.14 11.42
N GLY A 120 -11.59 4.46 10.28
CA GLY A 120 -12.70 4.45 9.33
C GLY A 120 -14.02 4.00 9.97
N ARG A 121 -15.13 4.66 9.66
CA ARG A 121 -16.47 4.26 10.12
C ARG A 121 -17.51 4.41 9.01
N VAL A 122 -18.34 3.39 8.82
CA VAL A 122 -19.54 3.48 7.96
C VAL A 122 -20.77 3.31 8.86
N LYS A 123 -21.64 4.32 8.88
CA LYS A 123 -22.79 4.39 9.78
C LYS A 123 -24.09 4.54 9.01
N ALA A 124 -25.04 3.64 9.28
CA ALA A 124 -26.41 3.70 8.79
C ALA A 124 -27.37 3.93 9.97
N THR A 125 -27.95 5.12 10.09
CA THR A 125 -28.77 5.47 11.27
C THR A 125 -30.16 4.84 11.28
N GLN A 126 -30.65 4.33 10.15
CA GLN A 126 -31.97 3.69 10.07
C GLN A 126 -31.92 2.26 9.54
N ASN A 127 -31.64 2.05 8.24
CA ASN A 127 -31.69 0.71 7.64
C ASN A 127 -30.43 0.41 6.82
N VAL A 128 -29.97 -0.83 6.89
CA VAL A 128 -29.03 -1.45 5.97
C VAL A 128 -29.77 -2.56 5.26
N TYR A 129 -29.88 -2.47 3.94
CA TYR A 129 -30.53 -3.48 3.12
C TYR A 129 -29.54 -4.61 2.76
N PRO A 130 -30.04 -5.79 2.36
CA PRO A 130 -29.22 -6.84 1.76
C PRO A 130 -28.47 -6.35 0.50
N GLU A 131 -27.46 -7.10 0.06
CA GLU A 131 -26.63 -6.80 -1.12
C GLU A 131 -25.77 -5.52 -0.99
N VAL A 132 -25.65 -5.01 0.24
CA VAL A 132 -24.67 -3.96 0.56
C VAL A 132 -23.34 -4.62 0.85
N VAL A 133 -22.28 -4.13 0.19
CA VAL A 133 -20.90 -4.54 0.48
C VAL A 133 -20.20 -3.38 1.16
N VAL A 134 -19.59 -3.67 2.30
CA VAL A 134 -18.83 -2.69 3.08
C VAL A 134 -17.34 -2.99 2.95
N GLU A 135 -16.57 -2.06 2.40
CA GLU A 135 -15.14 -2.24 2.12
C GLU A 135 -14.24 -1.32 2.95
N PHE A 136 -13.18 -1.90 3.49
CA PHE A 136 -12.13 -1.18 4.20
C PHE A 136 -10.77 -1.71 3.70
N GLY A 137 -10.15 -0.96 2.78
CA GLY A 137 -8.92 -1.41 2.12
C GLY A 137 -9.14 -2.72 1.35
N ALA A 138 -8.39 -3.77 1.70
CA ALA A 138 -8.51 -5.09 1.08
C ALA A 138 -9.55 -6.01 1.74
N ARG A 139 -10.27 -5.51 2.76
CA ARG A 139 -11.24 -6.30 3.52
C ARG A 139 -12.65 -5.88 3.10
N ALA A 140 -13.54 -6.85 2.93
CA ALA A 140 -14.93 -6.62 2.56
C ALA A 140 -15.87 -7.43 3.47
N LEU A 141 -17.01 -6.84 3.81
CA LEU A 141 -18.11 -7.49 4.50
C LEU A 141 -19.37 -7.39 3.64
N HIS A 142 -19.91 -8.55 3.27
CA HIS A 142 -21.16 -8.64 2.53
C HIS A 142 -22.32 -8.68 3.53
N ASN A 143 -23.18 -7.66 3.49
CA ASN A 143 -24.38 -7.64 4.29
C ASN A 143 -25.49 -8.42 3.56
N THR A 144 -25.73 -9.64 4.01
CA THR A 144 -26.76 -10.53 3.45
C THR A 144 -28.15 -10.30 4.03
N ASP A 145 -28.21 -9.78 5.26
CA ASP A 145 -29.45 -9.64 6.01
C ASP A 145 -29.83 -8.17 6.18
N ALA A 146 -31.13 -7.88 6.21
CA ALA A 146 -31.61 -6.55 6.56
C ALA A 146 -31.27 -6.23 8.02
N ARG A 147 -30.62 -5.09 8.26
CA ARG A 147 -30.28 -4.60 9.60
C ARG A 147 -30.89 -3.23 9.84
N LYS A 148 -31.23 -2.94 11.10
CA LYS A 148 -31.63 -1.60 11.53
C LYS A 148 -30.49 -0.96 12.29
N ALA A 149 -30.26 0.32 12.06
CA ALA A 149 -29.33 1.18 12.78
C ALA A 149 -28.01 0.47 13.10
N HIS A 150 -27.05 0.48 12.18
CA HIS A 150 -25.80 -0.27 12.31
C HIS A 150 -24.58 0.58 11.91
N GLN A 151 -23.45 0.23 12.50
CA GLN A 151 -22.14 0.74 12.12
C GLN A 151 -21.20 -0.40 11.73
N PHE A 152 -20.26 -0.08 10.85
CA PHE A 152 -19.24 -0.98 10.35
C PHE A 152 -17.87 -0.34 10.52
N PHE A 153 -16.93 -1.13 11.00
CA PHE A 153 -15.57 -0.69 11.28
C PHE A 153 -14.58 -1.83 11.31
N LEU A 154 -13.28 -1.51 11.18
CA LEU A 154 -12.20 -2.47 11.39
C LEU A 154 -11.86 -2.59 12.88
N SER A 155 -11.90 -3.82 13.40
CA SER A 155 -11.37 -4.20 14.71
C SER A 155 -10.43 -5.38 14.53
N GLU A 156 -9.19 -5.28 15.03
CA GLU A 156 -8.17 -6.35 14.91
C GLU A 156 -8.07 -6.95 13.49
N GLU A 157 -8.09 -6.08 12.46
CA GLU A 157 -8.11 -6.43 11.02
C GLU A 157 -9.35 -7.15 10.48
N THR A 158 -10.36 -7.37 11.32
CA THR A 158 -11.68 -7.90 10.93
C THR A 158 -12.69 -6.78 10.78
N LEU A 159 -13.50 -6.81 9.71
CA LEU A 159 -14.68 -5.95 9.65
C LEU A 159 -15.73 -6.47 10.62
N VAL A 160 -16.16 -5.58 11.51
CA VAL A 160 -17.22 -5.83 12.47
C VAL A 160 -18.42 -5.00 12.08
N ALA A 161 -19.61 -5.59 12.21
CA ALA A 161 -20.89 -4.93 12.09
C ALA A 161 -21.57 -4.92 13.46
N GLU A 162 -21.82 -3.75 14.01
CA GLU A 162 -22.45 -3.58 15.33
C GLU A 162 -23.72 -2.73 15.23
N PRO A 163 -24.75 -3.03 16.05
CA PRO A 163 -25.87 -2.12 16.23
C PRO A 163 -25.41 -0.75 16.75
N LEU A 164 -26.12 0.30 16.35
CA LEU A 164 -25.94 1.67 16.83
C LEU A 164 -26.65 1.96 18.14
#